data_AF-A0A846DSE4-F1
#
_entry.id   AF-A0A846DSE4-F1
#
_cell.length_a   1.000
_cell.length_b   1.000
_cell.length_c   1.000
_cell.angle_alpha   90.00
_cell.angle_beta   90.00
_cell.angle_gamma   90.00
#
_symmetry.space_group_name_H-M   'P 1'
#
loop_
_entity.id
_entity.type
_entity.pdbx_description
1 polymer ?
#
loop_
_entity_poly.entity_id
_entity_poly.type
_entity_poly.pdbx_seq_one_letter_code
_entity_poly.pdbx_strand_id
1 'polypeptide(L)' 'GEALQTEIFSTAKALPIAPNLAFPAVYYAFLGKERGPKAGALLSYLDRSFVIARIRDAIALAQEPAKVEA' A
#
# COMPACT_ATOMS: atom_id res chain seq x y z
N GLY A 1 13.38 6.65 4.22
CA GLY A 1 13.25 6.10 2.86
C GLY A 1 13.69 4.64 2.77
N GLU A 2 15.00 4.37 2.88
CA GLU A 2 15.55 3.04 2.58
C GLU A 2 15.14 1.95 3.59
N ALA A 3 15.20 2.24 4.89
CA ALA A 3 14.71 1.31 5.92
C ALA A 3 13.23 0.91 5.70
N LEU A 4 12.37 1.88 5.36
CA LEU A 4 10.97 1.61 5.02
C LEU A 4 10.83 0.79 3.74
N GLN A 5 11.66 1.03 2.73
CA GLN A 5 11.64 0.25 1.50
C GLN A 5 11.95 -1.22 1.78
N THR A 6 12.97 -1.48 2.59
CA THR A 6 13.34 -2.82 3.04
C THR A 6 12.21 -3.46 3.86
N GLU A 7 11.61 -2.71 4.78
CA GLU A 7 10.54 -3.24 5.64
C GLU A 7 9.31 -3.63 4.81
N ILE A 8 8.91 -2.82 3.84
CA ILE A 8 7.80 -3.14 2.92
C ILE A 8 8.11 -4.40 2.12
N PHE A 9 9.33 -4.53 1.61
CA PHE A 9 9.76 -5.70 0.84
C PHE A 9 9.80 -6.98 1.68
N SER A 10 10.38 -6.92 2.89
CA SER A 10 10.44 -8.04 3.82
C SER A 10 9.03 -8.47 4.26
N THR A 11 8.16 -7.51 4.56
CA THR A 11 6.74 -7.78 4.87
C THR A 11 6.05 -8.47 3.71
N ALA A 12 6.22 -7.96 2.48
CA ALA A 12 5.63 -8.57 1.29
C ALA A 12 6.10 -10.01 1.07
N LYS A 13 7.38 -10.30 1.34
CA LYS A 13 7.95 -11.66 1.26
C LYS A 13 7.40 -12.63 2.31
N ALA A 14 6.99 -12.13 3.47
CA ALA A 14 6.45 -12.94 4.56
C ALA A 14 4.97 -13.30 4.34
N LEU A 15 4.29 -12.62 3.41
CA LEU A 15 2.88 -12.85 3.10
C LEU A 15 2.74 -13.86 1.93
N PRO A 16 1.68 -14.69 1.93
CA PRO A 16 1.37 -15.59 0.82
C PRO A 16 0.75 -14.84 -0.36
N ILE A 17 1.39 -13.77 -0.82
CA ILE A 17 0.95 -12.94 -1.95
C ILE A 17 2.00 -12.98 -3.06
N ALA A 18 1.54 -12.81 -4.31
CA ALA A 18 2.48 -12.68 -5.41
C ALA A 18 3.32 -11.40 -5.25
N PRO A 19 4.66 -11.45 -5.41
CA PRO A 19 5.54 -10.28 -5.17
C PRO A 19 5.18 -9.04 -6.00
N ASN A 20 4.58 -9.25 -7.18
CA ASN A 20 4.12 -8.20 -8.07
C ASN A 20 2.85 -7.48 -7.61
N LEU A 21 2.20 -7.91 -6.52
CA LEU A 21 0.97 -7.29 -6.01
C LEU A 21 1.22 -6.31 -4.86
N ALA A 22 2.28 -6.52 -4.08
CA ALA A 22 2.51 -5.76 -2.84
C ALA A 22 2.75 -4.26 -3.10
N PHE A 23 3.63 -3.92 -4.04
CA PHE A 23 3.92 -2.52 -4.36
C PHE A 23 2.74 -1.81 -5.04
N PRO A 24 2.06 -2.41 -6.05
CA PRO A 24 0.83 -1.83 -6.59
C PRO A 24 -0.23 -1.56 -5.52
N ALA A 25 -0.42 -2.43 -4.53
CA ALA A 25 -1.36 -2.18 -3.44
C ALA A 25 -1.04 -0.87 -2.68
N VAL A 26 0.24 -0.61 -2.40
CA VAL A 26 0.68 0.67 -1.83
C VAL A 26 0.37 1.83 -2.80
N TYR A 27 0.68 1.69 -4.09
CA TYR A 27 0.45 2.78 -5.03
C TYR A 27 -1.03 3.07 -5.29
N TYR A 28 -1.91 2.07 -5.32
CA TYR A 28 -3.35 2.31 -5.36
C TYR A 28 -3.85 2.99 -4.09
N ALA A 29 -3.36 2.56 -2.91
CA ALA A 29 -3.74 3.16 -1.64
C ALA A 29 -3.26 4.62 -1.48
N PHE A 30 -2.19 5.06 -2.14
CA PHE A 30 -1.68 6.43 -1.92
C PHE A 30 -1.82 7.35 -3.15
N LEU A 31 -1.86 6.77 -4.35
CA LEU A 31 -1.73 7.51 -5.60
C LEU A 31 -2.84 7.19 -6.62
N GLY A 32 -3.68 6.18 -6.38
CA GLY A 32 -4.73 5.75 -7.31
C GLY A 32 -4.20 5.19 -8.64
N LYS A 33 -2.95 4.69 -8.67
CA LYS A 33 -2.30 4.17 -9.89
C LYS A 33 -1.47 2.93 -9.57
N GLU A 34 -1.21 2.12 -10.58
CA GLU A 34 -0.44 0.86 -10.44
C GLU A 34 1.03 1.08 -10.06
N ARG A 35 1.62 2.22 -10.45
CA ARG A 35 3.07 2.45 -10.37
C ARG A 35 3.41 3.80 -9.75
N GLY A 36 4.54 3.86 -9.07
CA GLY A 36 5.02 5.07 -8.42
C GLY A 36 6.53 5.03 -8.13
N PRO A 37 7.05 6.05 -7.42
CA PRO A 37 8.43 6.04 -6.94
C PRO A 37 8.63 4.93 -5.90
N LYS A 38 9.87 4.74 -5.41
CA LYS A 38 10.14 3.77 -4.33
C LYS A 38 9.17 4.00 -3.15
N ALA A 39 8.41 2.98 -2.76
CA ALA A 39 7.36 3.11 -1.74
C ALA A 39 7.92 3.59 -0.40
N GLY A 40 9.09 3.09 0.02
CA GLY A 40 9.73 3.56 1.24
C GLY A 40 10.11 5.04 1.21
N ALA A 41 10.50 5.56 0.03
CA ALA A 41 10.74 6.99 -0.16
C ALA A 41 9.43 7.78 -0.11
N LEU A 42 8.41 7.34 -0.88
CA LEU A 42 7.07 7.93 -0.89
C LEU A 42 6.51 8.10 0.53
N LEU A 43 6.47 7.02 1.31
CA LEU A 43 5.91 7.05 2.66
C LEU A 43 6.76 7.90 3.62
N SER A 44 8.07 8.02 3.40
CA SER A 44 8.92 8.85 4.27
C SER A 44 8.74 10.35 4.10
N TYR A 45 8.10 10.81 3.02
CA TYR A 45 7.74 12.22 2.83
C TYR A 45 6.38 12.59 3.42
N LEU A 46 5.60 11.60 3.85
CA LEU A 46 4.26 11.80 4.37
C LEU A 46 4.27 11.78 5.89
N ASP A 47 3.30 12.49 6.50
CA ASP A 47 3.09 12.42 7.94
C ASP A 47 2.70 10.98 8.37
N ARG A 48 3.25 10.53 9.50
CA ARG A 48 3.03 9.17 10.00
C ARG A 48 1.55 8.89 10.29
N SER A 49 0.85 9.84 10.89
CA SER A 49 -0.57 9.66 11.24
C SER A 49 -1.43 9.57 9.97
N PHE A 50 -1.11 10.39 8.97
CA PHE A 50 -1.73 10.29 7.64
C PHE A 50 -1.50 8.92 6.99
N VAL A 51 -0.26 8.42 6.98
CA VAL A 51 0.06 7.10 6.38
C VAL A 51 -0.75 5.98 7.02
N ILE A 52 -0.81 5.95 8.35
CA ILE A 52 -1.54 4.91 9.09
C ILE A 52 -3.06 5.02 8.85
N ALA A 53 -3.62 6.23 8.86
CA ALA A 53 -5.04 6.44 8.57
C ALA A 53 -5.38 5.95 7.15
N ARG A 54 -4.60 6.38 6.14
CA ARG A 54 -4.88 6.03 4.74
C ARG A 54 -4.80 4.52 4.46
N ILE A 55 -3.88 3.80 5.12
CA ILE A 55 -3.80 2.34 5.03
C ILE A 55 -5.06 1.69 5.62
N ARG A 56 -5.53 2.16 6.77
CA ARG A 56 -6.77 1.65 7.38
C ARG A 56 -7.98 1.89 6.48
N ASP A 57 -8.07 3.08 5.89
CA ASP A 57 -9.15 3.42 4.95
C ASP A 57 -9.09 2.51 3.70
N ALA A 58 -7.89 2.26 3.16
CA ALA A 58 -7.72 1.35 2.02
C ALA A 58 -8.15 -0.09 2.36
N ILE A 59 -7.84 -0.56 3.56
CA ILE A 59 -8.27 -1.88 4.05
C ILE A 59 -9.80 -1.90 4.20
N ALA A 60 -10.40 -0.88 4.81
CA ALA A 60 -11.85 -0.80 4.98
C ALA A 60 -12.58 -0.87 3.62
N LEU A 61 -12.13 -0.08 2.64
CA LEU A 61 -12.66 -0.11 1.27
C LEU A 61 -12.50 -1.47 0.59
N ALA A 62 -11.39 -2.18 0.84
CA ALA A 62 -11.15 -3.51 0.28
C ALA A 62 -11.99 -4.62 0.95
N GLN A 63 -12.50 -4.39 2.17
CA GLN A 63 -13.38 -5.30 2.89
C GLN A 63 -14.86 -5.08 2.56
N GLU A 64 -15.21 -3.97 1.91
CA GLU A 64 -16.56 -3.79 1.39
C GLU A 64 -16.75 -4.70 0.17
N PRO A 65 -17.70 -5.66 0.19
CA PRO A 65 -18.00 -6.44 -1.00
C PRO A 65 -18.44 -5.44 -2.07
N ALA A 66 -17.76 -5.47 -3.22
CA ALA A 66 -18.14 -4.69 -4.37
C ALA A 66 -19.66 -4.84 -4.56
N LYS A 67 -20.41 -3.75 -4.32
CA LYS A 67 -21.79 -3.67 -4.78
C LYS A 67 -21.70 -3.75 -6.29
N VAL A 68 -21.85 -4.96 -6.81
CA VAL A 68 -22.10 -5.20 -8.22
C VAL A 68 -23.50 -4.64 -8.43
N GLU A 69 -23.58 -3.39 -8.90
CA GLU A 69 -24.81 -2.87 -9.47
C GLU A 69 -25.13 -3.74 -10.70
N ALA A 70 -26.28 -4.41 -10.63
CA ALA A 70 -26.80 -5.33 -11.63
C ALA A 70 -27.35 -4.60 -12.85
#